data_AF-A0A2E6TH69-F1
#
_entry.id   AF-A0A2E6TH69-F1
#
_cell.length_a   1.000
_cell.length_b   1.000
_cell.length_c   1.000
_cell.angle_alpha   90.00
_cell.angle_beta   90.00
_cell.angle_gamma   90.00
#
_symmetry.space_group_name_H-M   'P 1'
#
loop_
_entity.id
_entity.type
_entity.pdbx_description
1 polymer ?
#
loop_
_entity_poly.entity_id
_entity_poly.type
_entity_poly.pdbx_seq_one_letter_code
_entity_poly.pdbx_strand_id
1 'polypeptide(L)'
;MKLILCASLILTTALLGAGSKPHKGKVHEIPGKIEAEHYDEGEPGVAYHDVDEKNHGADYRGPTQVDIEKRPDASNGHGIGWTREGEWLHYTVEVKETGAYSLEIPVASNKKGGVFHLEIKGKNVTGPIHIPDTGGWQILKLLKIEKVKLTKGRHVIRAVMVKKGASGSIGDIDYFKFEKTKK
;
A
#
# COMPACT_ATOMS: atom_id res chain seq x y z
N MET A 1 38.95 -37.58 -11.47
CA MET A 1 37.82 -36.81 -12.04
C MET A 1 37.08 -36.14 -10.89
N LYS A 2 37.14 -34.81 -10.77
CA LYS A 2 36.41 -34.05 -9.76
C LYS A 2 35.01 -33.73 -10.31
N LEU A 3 33.98 -34.28 -9.66
CA LEU A 3 32.60 -33.96 -9.95
C LEU A 3 32.27 -32.64 -9.24
N ILE A 4 32.13 -31.56 -10.00
CA ILE A 4 31.65 -30.28 -9.49
C ILE A 4 30.13 -30.33 -9.55
N LEU A 5 29.49 -30.41 -8.37
CA LEU A 5 28.05 -30.27 -8.24
C LEU A 5 27.71 -28.76 -8.35
N CYS A 6 27.24 -28.32 -9.51
CA CYS A 6 26.59 -27.02 -9.64
C CYS A 6 25.21 -27.10 -8.98
N ALA A 7 25.08 -26.54 -7.77
CA ALA A 7 23.78 -26.31 -7.15
C ALA A 7 23.05 -25.23 -7.94
N SER A 8 22.05 -25.62 -8.73
CA SER A 8 21.13 -24.69 -9.38
C SER A 8 20.26 -24.03 -8.31
N LEU A 9 20.45 -22.72 -8.13
CA LEU A 9 19.57 -21.89 -7.32
C LEU A 9 18.23 -21.77 -8.07
N ILE A 10 17.24 -22.57 -7.67
CA ILE A 10 15.87 -22.43 -8.17
C ILE A 10 15.29 -21.14 -7.59
N LEU A 11 15.35 -20.07 -8.37
CA LEU A 11 14.63 -18.84 -8.08
C LEU A 11 13.14 -19.14 -8.32
N THR A 12 12.40 -19.46 -7.26
CA THR A 12 10.94 -19.53 -7.34
C THR A 12 10.42 -18.14 -7.68
N THR A 13 10.09 -17.93 -8.95
CA THR A 13 9.24 -16.84 -9.39
C THR A 13 7.87 -17.05 -8.74
N ALA A 14 7.67 -16.47 -7.56
CA ALA A 14 6.33 -16.22 -7.08
C ALA A 14 5.60 -15.47 -8.20
N LEU A 15 4.41 -15.94 -8.57
CA LEU A 15 3.54 -15.28 -9.55
C LEU A 15 3.32 -13.82 -9.09
N LEU A 16 4.16 -12.91 -9.59
CA LEU A 16 3.72 -11.55 -9.88
C LEU A 16 2.60 -11.75 -10.89
N GLY A 17 1.39 -11.24 -10.60
CA GLY A 17 0.35 -11.16 -11.61
C GLY A 17 1.00 -10.56 -12.85
N ALA A 18 1.01 -11.28 -13.96
CA ALA A 18 1.81 -10.94 -15.14
C ALA A 18 1.47 -9.50 -15.57
N GLY A 19 2.32 -8.53 -15.21
CA GLY A 19 2.10 -7.11 -15.48
C GLY A 19 2.23 -6.15 -14.30
N SER A 20 2.06 -6.58 -13.03
CA SER A 20 2.32 -5.72 -11.85
C SER A 20 3.81 -5.75 -11.51
N LYS A 21 4.47 -4.60 -11.50
CA LYS A 21 5.91 -4.45 -11.28
C LYS A 21 6.19 -3.46 -10.15
N PRO A 22 7.27 -3.63 -9.36
CA PRO A 22 7.61 -2.66 -8.32
C PRO A 22 7.76 -1.24 -8.90
N HIS A 23 7.30 -0.22 -8.14
CA HIS A 23 7.43 1.18 -8.52
C HIS A 23 8.88 1.54 -8.90
N LYS A 24 9.10 2.05 -10.11
CA LYS A 24 10.42 2.36 -10.69
C LYS A 24 11.42 1.21 -10.59
N GLY A 25 10.93 -0.03 -10.63
CA GLY A 25 11.73 -1.26 -10.49
C GLY A 25 12.27 -1.52 -9.08
N LYS A 26 11.93 -0.70 -8.09
CA LYS A 26 12.41 -0.83 -6.71
C LYS A 26 11.41 -1.58 -5.84
N VAL A 27 11.83 -2.72 -5.31
CA VAL A 27 11.05 -3.45 -4.29
C VAL A 27 11.10 -2.71 -2.97
N HIS A 28 9.94 -2.52 -2.35
CA HIS A 28 9.83 -1.92 -1.02
C HIS A 28 10.34 -2.87 0.06
N GLU A 29 11.04 -2.36 1.07
CA GLU A 29 11.56 -3.21 2.16
C GLU A 29 10.67 -3.13 3.39
N ILE A 30 10.45 -4.27 4.06
CA ILE A 30 9.77 -4.36 5.35
C ILE A 30 10.71 -5.05 6.35
N PRO A 31 11.11 -4.42 7.48
CA PRO A 31 10.70 -3.09 7.96
C PRO A 31 11.09 -1.94 7.02
N GLY A 32 10.28 -0.89 6.99
CA GLY A 32 10.48 0.27 6.12
C GLY A 32 9.19 1.06 5.87
N LYS A 33 9.35 2.21 5.19
CA LYS A 33 8.25 3.07 4.74
C LYS A 33 7.96 2.83 3.27
N ILE A 34 6.67 2.80 2.93
CA ILE A 34 6.11 2.66 1.60
C ILE A 34 5.18 3.84 1.38
N GLU A 35 5.54 4.79 0.51
CA GLU A 35 4.62 5.89 0.17
C GLU A 35 3.39 5.31 -0.53
N ALA A 36 2.19 5.81 -0.20
CA ALA A 36 0.95 5.24 -0.71
C ALA A 36 0.83 5.41 -2.22
N GLU A 37 1.30 6.55 -2.75
CA GLU A 37 1.38 6.81 -4.17
C GLU A 37 2.58 6.11 -4.85
N HIS A 38 3.37 5.30 -4.15
CA HIS A 38 4.43 4.42 -4.74
C HIS A 38 3.95 2.96 -4.88
N TYR A 39 2.67 2.77 -5.22
CA TYR A 39 2.12 1.48 -5.64
C TYR A 39 2.81 0.95 -6.92
N ASP A 40 2.65 -0.32 -7.22
CA ASP A 40 3.24 -0.99 -8.38
C ASP A 40 2.89 -0.31 -9.72
N GLU A 41 3.74 -0.47 -10.72
CA GLU A 41 3.49 -0.07 -12.10
C GLU A 41 2.85 -1.22 -12.88
N GLY A 42 1.88 -0.89 -13.74
CA GLY A 42 1.17 -1.83 -14.59
C GLY A 42 -0.16 -1.23 -15.06
N GLU A 43 -0.88 -1.96 -15.91
CA GLU A 43 -2.19 -1.54 -16.41
C GLU A 43 -3.24 -1.46 -15.29
N PRO A 44 -4.28 -0.62 -15.43
CA PRO A 44 -5.49 -0.71 -14.63
C PRO A 44 -6.06 -2.13 -14.63
N GLY A 45 -6.57 -2.57 -13.48
CA GLY A 45 -7.02 -3.94 -13.25
C GLY A 45 -5.89 -4.94 -12.97
N VAL A 46 -4.61 -4.57 -13.14
CA VAL A 46 -3.45 -5.43 -12.89
C VAL A 46 -2.62 -4.96 -11.68
N ALA A 47 -2.16 -3.70 -11.70
CA ALA A 47 -1.35 -3.13 -10.61
C ALA A 47 -2.19 -2.29 -9.63
N TYR A 48 -3.30 -1.75 -10.11
CA TYR A 48 -4.25 -0.97 -9.34
C TYR A 48 -5.63 -1.05 -9.98
N HIS A 49 -6.66 -0.61 -9.26
CA HIS A 49 -7.96 -0.28 -9.82
C HIS A 49 -8.44 1.00 -9.16
N ASP A 50 -8.69 1.99 -10.01
CA ASP A 50 -9.46 3.17 -9.68
C ASP A 50 -10.84 3.03 -10.33
N VAL A 51 -11.89 3.58 -9.73
CA VAL A 51 -13.24 3.51 -10.31
C VAL A 51 -13.51 4.64 -11.31
N ASP A 52 -12.67 5.69 -11.30
CA ASP A 52 -12.68 6.73 -12.30
C ASP A 52 -11.64 6.46 -13.39
N GLU A 53 -11.86 7.00 -14.59
CA GLU A 53 -10.92 6.83 -15.71
C GLU A 53 -9.75 7.82 -15.69
N LYS A 54 -9.75 8.77 -14.75
CA LYS A 54 -8.82 9.90 -14.73
C LYS A 54 -8.38 10.22 -13.31
N ASN A 55 -7.07 10.40 -13.12
CA ASN A 55 -6.51 11.05 -11.93
C ASN A 55 -6.98 12.51 -11.83
N HIS A 56 -7.76 12.80 -10.79
CA HIS A 56 -8.31 14.10 -10.41
C HIS A 56 -7.34 14.97 -9.61
N GLY A 57 -6.21 14.41 -9.19
CA GLY A 57 -5.16 15.09 -8.44
C GLY A 57 -4.01 15.61 -9.30
N ALA A 58 -2.81 15.50 -8.76
CA ALA A 58 -1.56 15.90 -9.36
C ALA A 58 -1.01 14.85 -10.32
N ASP A 59 -0.37 15.33 -11.39
CA ASP A 59 0.44 14.50 -12.27
C ASP A 59 1.77 14.14 -11.60
N TYR A 60 1.74 13.16 -10.69
CA TYR A 60 2.91 12.65 -9.99
C TYR A 60 3.57 11.46 -10.72
N ARG A 61 2.76 10.66 -11.45
CA ARG A 61 3.17 9.39 -12.06
C ARG A 61 2.92 9.32 -13.57
N GLY A 62 2.58 10.42 -14.23
CA GLY A 62 2.16 10.38 -15.61
C GLY A 62 0.80 9.69 -15.76
N PRO A 63 0.60 8.91 -16.85
CA PRO A 63 -0.68 8.24 -17.10
C PRO A 63 -1.05 7.23 -16.01
N THR A 64 -2.04 7.59 -15.20
CA THR A 64 -2.67 6.71 -14.22
C THR A 64 -4.09 7.19 -13.90
N GLN A 65 -4.92 6.28 -13.41
CA GLN A 65 -6.26 6.61 -12.92
C GLN A 65 -6.26 6.94 -11.43
N VAL A 66 -5.27 6.45 -10.68
CA VAL A 66 -5.20 6.67 -9.22
C VAL A 66 -5.10 8.15 -8.91
N ASP A 67 -6.00 8.60 -8.04
CA ASP A 67 -6.03 9.97 -7.54
C ASP A 67 -4.89 10.25 -6.56
N ILE A 68 -3.88 11.00 -7.03
CA ILE A 68 -2.68 11.35 -6.24
C ILE A 68 -2.75 12.83 -5.90
N GLU A 69 -2.86 13.18 -4.62
CA GLU A 69 -2.95 14.58 -4.22
C GLU A 69 -1.58 15.23 -4.01
N LYS A 70 -1.51 16.55 -4.16
CA LYS A 70 -0.44 17.37 -3.59
C LYS A 70 -0.79 17.69 -2.15
N ARG A 71 0.03 17.24 -1.23
CA ARG A 71 -0.16 17.43 0.21
C ARG A 71 1.15 17.89 0.87
N PRO A 72 1.34 19.19 1.17
CA PRO A 72 2.58 19.70 1.76
C PRO A 72 2.94 19.13 3.14
N ASP A 73 1.96 18.67 3.91
CA ASP A 73 2.15 18.02 5.21
C ASP A 73 2.43 16.51 5.11
N ALA A 74 2.35 15.93 3.91
CA ALA A 74 2.71 14.54 3.66
C ALA A 74 4.23 14.34 3.58
N SER A 75 4.66 13.11 3.85
CA SER A 75 6.06 12.77 4.03
C SER A 75 6.97 13.02 2.81
N ASN A 76 6.40 13.10 1.60
CA ASN A 76 7.11 13.50 0.39
C ASN A 76 6.36 14.55 -0.45
N GLY A 77 5.39 15.24 0.15
CA GLY A 77 4.55 16.23 -0.53
C GLY A 77 3.35 15.65 -1.31
N HIS A 78 3.13 14.33 -1.28
CA HIS A 78 2.03 13.65 -1.98
C HIS A 78 1.41 12.56 -1.10
N GLY A 79 0.22 12.11 -1.50
CA GLY A 79 -0.46 10.95 -0.94
C GLY A 79 -1.54 10.48 -1.91
N ILE A 80 -2.24 9.42 -1.58
CA ILE A 80 -3.47 9.04 -2.32
C ILE A 80 -4.68 9.69 -1.65
N GLY A 81 -5.57 10.22 -2.46
CA GLY A 81 -6.80 10.88 -2.02
C GLY A 81 -7.98 10.46 -2.87
N TRP A 82 -9.15 11.09 -2.66
CA TRP A 82 -10.39 10.79 -3.39
C TRP A 82 -10.84 9.32 -3.40
N THR A 83 -10.25 8.51 -2.51
CA THR A 83 -10.39 7.07 -2.48
C THR A 83 -11.85 6.62 -2.38
N ARG A 84 -12.25 5.64 -3.19
CA ARG A 84 -13.62 5.13 -3.30
C ARG A 84 -13.73 3.64 -3.03
N GLU A 85 -14.95 3.23 -2.69
CA GLU A 85 -15.29 1.84 -2.44
C GLU A 85 -15.08 1.00 -3.70
N GLY A 86 -14.34 -0.11 -3.56
CA GLY A 86 -13.98 -1.02 -4.65
C GLY A 86 -12.57 -0.83 -5.20
N GLU A 87 -11.91 0.29 -4.91
CA GLU A 87 -10.55 0.57 -5.38
C GLU A 87 -9.48 -0.26 -4.65
N TRP A 88 -8.33 -0.43 -5.29
CA TRP A 88 -7.20 -1.11 -4.69
C TRP A 88 -5.86 -0.79 -5.34
N LEU A 89 -4.78 -0.96 -4.58
CA LEU A 89 -3.40 -0.69 -4.99
C LEU A 89 -2.47 -1.84 -4.59
N HIS A 90 -1.64 -2.33 -5.51
CA HIS A 90 -0.58 -3.30 -5.21
C HIS A 90 0.72 -2.65 -4.79
N TYR A 91 1.43 -3.28 -3.87
CA TYR A 91 2.78 -2.91 -3.44
C TYR A 91 3.62 -4.17 -3.38
N THR A 92 4.60 -4.30 -4.27
CA THR A 92 5.58 -5.38 -4.22
C THR A 92 6.61 -5.09 -3.12
N VAL A 93 6.68 -5.98 -2.13
CA VAL A 93 7.52 -5.83 -0.95
C VAL A 93 8.45 -7.03 -0.75
N GLU A 94 9.58 -6.80 -0.08
CA GLU A 94 10.47 -7.82 0.47
C GLU A 94 10.45 -7.72 2.00
N VAL A 95 9.82 -8.70 2.65
CA VAL A 95 9.79 -8.82 4.10
C VAL A 95 11.08 -9.50 4.54
N LYS A 96 11.95 -8.78 5.24
CA LYS A 96 13.29 -9.27 5.61
C LYS A 96 13.23 -10.44 6.60
N GLU A 97 12.25 -10.45 7.50
CA GLU A 97 12.15 -11.43 8.58
C GLU A 97 10.69 -11.77 8.90
N THR A 98 10.40 -13.04 9.22
CA THR A 98 9.06 -13.42 9.72
C THR A 98 8.85 -12.81 11.10
N GLY A 99 7.69 -12.21 11.34
CA GLY A 99 7.39 -11.61 12.64
C GLY A 99 6.08 -10.85 12.72
N ALA A 100 5.85 -10.28 13.91
CA ALA A 100 4.83 -9.27 14.14
C ALA A 100 5.42 -7.88 13.90
N TYR A 101 4.64 -7.03 13.25
CA TYR A 101 4.99 -5.66 12.90
C TYR A 101 3.94 -4.70 13.46
N SER A 102 4.38 -3.52 13.87
CA SER A 102 3.51 -2.36 13.95
C SER A 102 3.45 -1.68 12.59
N LEU A 103 2.29 -1.15 12.25
CA LEU A 103 2.02 -0.42 11.02
C LEU A 103 1.51 0.98 11.36
N GLU A 104 2.24 1.98 10.91
CA GLU A 104 1.92 3.40 11.01
C GLU A 104 1.34 3.91 9.68
N ILE A 105 0.22 4.65 9.77
CA ILE A 105 -0.52 5.14 8.60
C ILE A 105 -1.06 6.55 8.90
N PRO A 106 -0.39 7.63 8.44
CA PRO A 106 -0.98 8.96 8.48
C PRO A 106 -2.14 9.05 7.50
N VAL A 107 -3.29 9.49 8.00
CA VAL A 107 -4.53 9.61 7.23
C VAL A 107 -5.21 10.95 7.46
N ALA A 108 -6.05 11.38 6.52
CA ALA A 108 -6.90 12.56 6.68
C ALA A 108 -8.36 12.29 6.24
N SER A 109 -9.31 12.93 6.93
CA SER A 109 -10.70 13.00 6.50
C SER A 109 -11.42 14.19 7.15
N ASN A 110 -12.30 14.87 6.41
CA ASN A 110 -13.06 16.03 6.89
C ASN A 110 -14.35 15.70 7.67
N LYS A 111 -14.67 14.41 7.75
CA LYS A 111 -15.73 13.78 8.55
C LYS A 111 -15.25 12.37 8.89
N LYS A 112 -16.08 11.54 9.54
CA LYS A 112 -15.78 10.11 9.68
C LYS A 112 -15.48 9.50 8.30
N GLY A 113 -14.24 9.03 8.12
CA GLY A 113 -13.78 8.32 6.94
C GLY A 113 -14.35 6.91 6.84
N GLY A 114 -13.91 6.20 5.82
CA GLY A 114 -14.33 4.85 5.51
C GLY A 114 -13.44 3.77 6.12
N VAL A 115 -13.44 2.63 5.46
CA VAL A 115 -12.74 1.42 5.85
C VAL A 115 -11.89 0.93 4.70
N PHE A 116 -10.64 0.58 5.01
CA PHE A 116 -9.77 -0.18 4.12
C PHE A 116 -9.07 -1.30 4.90
N HIS A 117 -8.37 -2.18 4.20
CA HIS A 117 -7.46 -3.13 4.83
C HIS A 117 -6.25 -3.39 3.93
N LEU A 118 -5.21 -4.01 4.50
CA LEU A 118 -4.12 -4.60 3.72
C LEU A 118 -4.30 -6.11 3.65
N GLU A 119 -4.06 -6.70 2.48
CA GLU A 119 -4.10 -8.14 2.26
C GLU A 119 -2.88 -8.65 1.50
N ILE A 120 -2.56 -9.93 1.68
CA ILE A 120 -1.58 -10.66 0.89
C ILE A 120 -2.27 -11.90 0.34
N LYS A 121 -2.29 -12.06 -1.00
CA LYS A 121 -2.97 -13.18 -1.69
C LYS A 121 -4.44 -13.32 -1.27
N GLY A 122 -5.17 -12.20 -1.18
CA GLY A 122 -6.58 -12.16 -0.78
C GLY A 122 -6.84 -12.39 0.72
N LYS A 123 -5.81 -12.66 1.53
CA LYS A 123 -5.95 -12.79 2.97
C LYS A 123 -5.67 -11.46 3.64
N ASN A 124 -6.70 -10.89 4.28
CA ASN A 124 -6.57 -9.70 5.11
C ASN A 124 -5.55 -9.93 6.25
N VAL A 125 -4.56 -9.05 6.37
CA VAL A 125 -3.46 -9.13 7.36
C VAL A 125 -3.56 -8.07 8.47
N THR A 126 -4.42 -7.06 8.33
CA THR A 126 -4.57 -5.95 9.30
C THR A 126 -5.89 -5.99 10.07
N GLY A 127 -6.88 -6.74 9.60
CA GLY A 127 -8.28 -6.47 9.93
C GLY A 127 -8.77 -5.17 9.26
N PRO A 128 -10.01 -4.73 9.54
CA PRO A 128 -10.53 -3.47 9.04
C PRO A 128 -9.82 -2.28 9.72
N ILE A 129 -9.34 -1.34 8.93
CA ILE A 129 -8.75 -0.08 9.37
C ILE A 129 -9.80 1.00 9.14
N HIS A 130 -10.26 1.63 10.23
CA HIS A 130 -11.25 2.70 10.19
C HIS A 130 -10.55 4.06 10.22
N ILE A 131 -10.76 4.87 9.19
CA ILE A 131 -10.26 6.24 9.16
C ILE A 131 -11.21 7.14 9.98
N PRO A 132 -10.73 7.80 11.06
CA PRO A 132 -11.55 8.68 11.87
C PRO A 132 -11.78 10.03 11.18
N ASP A 133 -12.64 10.85 11.78
CA ASP A 133 -12.64 12.29 11.47
C ASP A 133 -11.34 12.93 11.98
N THR A 134 -10.52 13.43 11.07
CA THR A 134 -9.26 14.07 11.44
C THR A 134 -9.41 15.57 11.69
N GLY A 135 -10.58 16.14 11.40
CA GLY A 135 -10.88 17.57 11.48
C GLY A 135 -10.70 18.31 10.16
N GLY A 136 -10.32 17.62 9.08
CA GLY A 136 -10.14 18.24 7.76
C GLY A 136 -9.18 17.45 6.86
N TRP A 137 -9.32 17.63 5.55
CA TRP A 137 -8.43 17.03 4.54
C TRP A 137 -6.97 17.50 4.62
N GLN A 138 -6.73 18.62 5.31
CA GLN A 138 -5.40 19.21 5.51
C GLN A 138 -4.83 18.90 6.91
N ILE A 139 -5.39 17.89 7.59
CA ILE A 139 -4.98 17.50 8.94
C ILE A 139 -4.71 15.99 8.94
N LEU A 140 -3.44 15.62 8.82
CA LEU A 140 -3.01 14.24 9.01
C LEU A 140 -3.08 13.83 10.49
N LYS A 141 -3.62 12.64 10.75
CA LYS A 141 -3.52 11.94 12.03
C LYS A 141 -2.91 10.57 11.81
N LEU A 142 -2.01 10.18 12.71
CA LEU A 142 -1.35 8.88 12.65
C LEU A 142 -2.25 7.79 13.21
N LEU A 143 -2.59 6.79 12.40
CA LEU A 143 -3.12 5.52 12.86
C LEU A 143 -1.97 4.54 13.14
N LYS A 144 -2.14 3.71 14.16
CA LYS A 144 -1.20 2.64 14.49
C LYS A 144 -1.93 1.31 14.64
N ILE A 145 -1.54 0.33 13.83
CA ILE A 145 -2.05 -1.04 13.87
C ILE A 145 -0.94 -1.93 14.42
N GLU A 146 -1.25 -2.67 15.48
CA GLU A 146 -0.28 -3.56 16.13
C GLU A 146 -0.44 -5.01 15.67
N LYS A 147 0.64 -5.78 15.79
CA LYS A 147 0.64 -7.24 15.58
C LYS A 147 0.24 -7.69 14.16
N VAL A 148 0.57 -6.90 13.13
CA VAL A 148 0.46 -7.32 11.72
C VAL A 148 1.47 -8.45 11.47
N LYS A 149 0.99 -9.66 11.20
CA LYS A 149 1.85 -10.84 11.04
C LYS A 149 2.29 -10.99 9.59
N LEU A 150 3.59 -10.90 9.35
CA LEU A 150 4.19 -11.05 8.02
C LEU A 150 5.21 -12.20 8.03
N THR A 151 5.30 -12.91 6.90
CA THR A 151 6.30 -13.96 6.68
C THR A 151 7.45 -13.40 5.85
N LYS A 152 8.69 -13.83 6.14
CA LYS A 152 9.86 -13.48 5.33
C LYS A 152 9.64 -13.79 3.84
N GLY A 153 10.22 -12.96 2.98
CA GLY A 153 10.25 -13.15 1.54
C GLY A 153 9.46 -12.09 0.78
N ARG A 154 9.38 -12.30 -0.53
CA ARG A 154 8.67 -11.40 -1.44
C ARG A 154 7.16 -11.61 -1.39
N HIS A 155 6.42 -10.52 -1.27
CA HIS A 155 4.96 -10.49 -1.30
C HIS A 155 4.44 -9.34 -2.17
N VAL A 156 3.17 -9.44 -2.57
CA VAL A 156 2.38 -8.30 -3.00
C VAL A 156 1.40 -7.99 -1.88
N ILE A 157 1.55 -6.84 -1.27
CA ILE A 157 0.53 -6.27 -0.36
C ILE A 157 -0.47 -5.54 -1.23
N ARG A 158 -1.77 -5.78 -1.02
CA ARG A 158 -2.85 -5.02 -1.65
C ARG A 158 -3.56 -4.19 -0.60
N ALA A 159 -3.61 -2.88 -0.80
CA ALA A 159 -4.52 -2.01 -0.05
C ALA A 159 -5.89 -2.04 -0.74
N VAL A 160 -6.95 -2.35 0.00
CA VAL A 160 -8.30 -2.52 -0.54
C VAL A 160 -9.24 -1.52 0.13
N MET A 161 -9.86 -0.65 -0.66
CA MET A 161 -10.83 0.33 -0.22
C MET A 161 -12.22 -0.33 -0.11
N VAL A 162 -12.65 -0.61 1.12
CA VAL A 162 -13.77 -1.52 1.38
C VAL A 162 -15.12 -0.80 1.40
N LYS A 163 -15.19 0.35 2.08
CA LYS A 163 -16.47 1.05 2.27
C LYS A 163 -16.23 2.51 2.59
N LYS A 164 -16.93 3.41 1.91
CA LYS A 164 -16.83 4.86 2.17
C LYS A 164 -17.46 5.27 3.51
N GLY A 165 -16.94 6.36 4.07
CA GLY A 165 -17.45 7.00 5.29
C GLY A 165 -18.49 8.09 5.03
N ALA A 166 -18.79 8.84 6.09
CA ALA A 166 -19.66 10.02 6.03
C ALA A 166 -19.01 11.20 5.28
N SER A 167 -17.68 11.18 5.10
CA SER A 167 -16.95 12.12 4.23
C SER A 167 -17.20 11.88 2.74
N GLY A 168 -17.75 10.72 2.36
CA GLY A 168 -17.97 10.34 0.96
C GLY A 168 -16.79 9.60 0.32
N SER A 169 -15.64 9.51 1.02
CA SER A 169 -14.43 8.79 0.61
C SER A 169 -14.04 7.79 1.71
N ILE A 170 -13.04 6.94 1.44
CA ILE A 170 -12.37 6.18 2.50
C ILE A 170 -11.51 7.12 3.34
N GLY A 171 -10.78 8.02 2.69
CA GLY A 171 -9.89 8.98 3.32
C GLY A 171 -8.58 9.06 2.58
N ASP A 172 -7.81 10.10 2.90
CA ASP A 172 -6.52 10.28 2.27
C ASP A 172 -5.44 9.53 3.07
N ILE A 173 -4.43 9.00 2.38
CA ILE A 173 -3.39 8.15 2.97
C ILE A 173 -2.02 8.62 2.45
N ASP A 174 -1.11 8.92 3.37
CA ASP A 174 0.27 9.35 3.05
C ASP A 174 1.17 8.12 2.78
N TYR A 175 1.37 7.28 3.79
CA TYR A 175 2.27 6.12 3.68
C TYR A 175 1.85 4.96 4.56
N PHE A 176 2.48 3.81 4.32
CA PHE A 176 2.50 2.65 5.20
C PHE A 176 3.92 2.43 5.73
N LYS A 177 4.11 2.52 7.04
CA LYS A 177 5.41 2.27 7.66
C LYS A 177 5.35 1.07 8.59
N PHE A 178 6.11 0.04 8.24
CA PHE A 178 6.21 -1.19 9.00
C PHE A 178 7.45 -1.17 9.87
N GLU A 179 7.28 -1.40 11.17
CA GLU A 179 8.37 -1.59 12.12
C GLU A 179 8.25 -2.95 12.78
N LYS A 180 9.35 -3.69 12.88
CA LYS A 180 9.32 -4.99 13.55
C LYS A 180 9.09 -4.77 15.04
N THR A 181 8.03 -5.37 15.58
CA THR A 181 7.77 -5.33 17.01
C THR A 181 8.88 -6.11 17.72
N LYS A 182 9.63 -5.45 18.62
CA LYS A 182 10.58 -6.14 19.49
C LYS A 182 9.80 -7.06 20.43
N LYS A 183 10.28 -8.30 20.58
CA LYS A 183 9.74 -9.22 21.58
C LYS A 183 10.02 -8.71 22.98
#